data_AF-A0ABD5DVI1-F1
#
_entry.id   AF-A0ABD5DVI1-F1
#
_cell.length_a   1.000
_cell.length_b   1.000
_cell.length_c   1.000
_cell.angle_alpha   90.00
_cell.angle_beta   90.00
_cell.angle_gamma   90.00
#
_symmetry.space_group_name_H-M   'P 1'
#
loop_
_entity.id
_entity.type
_entity.pdbx_description
1 polymer ?
#
loop_
_entity_poly.entity_id
_entity_poly.type
_entity_poly.pdbx_seq_one_letter_code
_entity_poly.pdbx_strand_id
1 'polypeptide(L)'
;IISARNGGDMGWMEDASTVPELKDAGLKEKGQLSGVIKSSVGFLVARLDDVQPAQVKPLADVRNDIAAKVKQEKALDAYYALQQKV
;
A
#
# COMPACT_ATOMS: atom_id res chain seq x y z
N ILE A 1 4.24 -12.47 17.60
CA ILE A 1 3.25 -13.48 17.14
C ILE A 1 2.05 -12.72 16.55
N ILE A 2 2.17 -12.25 15.31
CA ILE A 2 1.31 -11.17 14.79
C ILE A 2 0.02 -11.72 14.16
N SER A 3 0.04 -12.96 13.64
CA SER A 3 -1.11 -13.60 12.98
C SER A 3 -1.46 -15.02 13.47
N ALA A 4 -0.79 -15.54 14.52
CA ALA A 4 -0.96 -16.96 14.90
C ALA A 4 -2.36 -17.32 15.42
N ARG A 5 -3.18 -16.35 15.84
CA ARG A 5 -4.58 -16.59 16.21
C ARG A 5 -5.47 -16.93 15.00
N ASN A 6 -5.06 -16.52 13.80
CA ASN A 6 -5.76 -16.76 12.53
C ASN A 6 -4.95 -17.70 11.61
N GLY A 7 -4.18 -18.62 12.19
CA GLY A 7 -3.40 -19.58 11.38
C GLY A 7 -2.23 -18.97 10.60
N GLY A 8 -1.81 -17.75 10.94
CA GLY A 8 -0.70 -17.08 10.25
C GLY A 8 -1.13 -16.12 9.13
N ASP A 9 -2.42 -16.04 8.82
CA ASP A 9 -2.93 -15.19 7.74
C ASP A 9 -2.77 -13.68 8.05
N MET A 10 -2.21 -12.95 7.10
CA MET A 10 -1.97 -11.51 7.16
C MET A 10 -2.89 -10.73 6.21
N GLY A 11 -3.70 -11.42 5.40
CA GLY A 11 -4.53 -10.81 4.38
C GLY A 11 -3.73 -10.14 3.25
N TRP A 12 -4.42 -9.32 2.46
CA TRP A 12 -3.79 -8.55 1.39
C TRP A 12 -2.99 -7.38 1.96
N MET A 13 -1.70 -7.33 1.62
CA MET A 13 -0.82 -6.22 1.98
C MET A 13 -0.38 -5.49 0.72
N GLU A 14 -0.30 -4.18 0.82
CA GLU A 14 0.30 -3.36 -0.22
C GLU A 14 1.82 -3.38 -0.05
N ASP A 15 2.56 -3.21 -1.14
CA ASP A 15 4.02 -3.14 -1.05
C ASP A 15 4.45 -2.00 -0.10
N ALA A 16 3.77 -0.85 -0.10
CA ALA A 16 4.07 0.25 0.80
C ALA A 16 3.85 -0.07 2.30
N SER A 17 2.89 -0.94 2.62
CA SER A 17 2.53 -1.30 4.00
C SER A 17 3.18 -2.61 4.48
N THR A 18 3.91 -3.29 3.60
CA THR A 18 4.64 -4.52 3.95
C THR A 18 5.87 -4.21 4.79
N VAL A 19 6.02 -4.92 5.92
CA VAL A 19 7.14 -4.72 6.85
C VAL A 19 8.49 -5.05 6.18
N PRO A 20 9.58 -4.33 6.50
CA PRO A 20 10.88 -4.51 5.86
C PRO A 20 11.40 -5.94 5.90
N GLU A 21 11.15 -6.65 7.00
CA GLU A 21 11.63 -8.03 7.18
C GLU A 21 10.98 -9.01 6.18
N LEU A 22 9.73 -8.75 5.76
CA LEU A 22 9.05 -9.52 4.72
C LEU A 22 9.50 -9.10 3.32
N LYS A 23 9.86 -7.83 3.11
CA LYS A 23 10.42 -7.38 1.83
C LYS A 23 11.77 -8.02 1.55
N ASP A 24 12.62 -8.10 2.57
CA ASP A 24 13.94 -8.73 2.47
C ASP A 24 13.86 -10.24 2.15
N ALA A 25 12.72 -10.87 2.45
CA ALA A 25 12.47 -12.26 2.07
C ALA A 25 12.37 -12.48 0.55
N GLY A 26 12.21 -11.41 -0.24
CA GLY A 26 12.27 -11.47 -1.70
C GLY A 26 11.21 -12.37 -2.33
N LEU A 27 10.05 -12.49 -1.69
CA LEU A 27 8.92 -13.28 -2.17
C LEU A 27 8.35 -12.65 -3.45
N LYS A 28 8.44 -13.38 -4.56
CA LYS A 28 7.99 -12.92 -5.89
C LYS A 28 6.99 -13.88 -6.54
N GLU A 29 7.10 -15.16 -6.22
CA GLU A 29 6.30 -16.20 -6.87
C GLU A 29 5.16 -16.66 -5.96
N LYS A 30 3.99 -16.87 -6.57
CA LYS A 30 2.84 -17.45 -5.87
C LYS A 30 3.19 -18.83 -5.31
N GLY A 31 2.91 -19.04 -4.04
CA GLY A 31 3.23 -20.25 -3.29
C GLY A 31 4.66 -20.30 -2.75
N GLN A 32 5.50 -19.31 -3.02
CA GLN A 32 6.88 -19.28 -2.56
C GLN A 32 6.94 -19.16 -1.02
N LEU A 33 7.74 -20.02 -0.41
CA LEU A 33 8.10 -19.93 1.02
C LEU A 33 9.39 -19.11 1.17
N SER A 34 9.41 -18.24 2.18
CA SER A 34 10.61 -17.51 2.54
C SER A 34 11.60 -18.44 3.24
N GLY A 35 12.87 -18.01 3.26
CA GLY A 35 13.80 -18.48 4.28
C GLY A 35 13.38 -18.05 5.69
N VAL A 36 14.23 -18.32 6.67
CA VAL A 36 14.01 -17.85 8.04
C VAL A 36 14.23 -16.34 8.10
N ILE A 37 13.15 -15.62 8.40
CA ILE A 37 13.13 -14.17 8.54
C ILE A 37 13.39 -13.84 10.01
N LYS A 38 14.39 -13.00 10.27
CA LYS A 38 14.64 -12.48 11.62
C LYS A 38 13.78 -11.23 11.83
N SER A 39 12.91 -11.28 12.83
CA SER A 39 12.07 -10.16 13.24
C SER A 39 12.40 -9.75 14.67
N SER A 40 11.97 -8.56 15.06
CA SER A 40 12.07 -8.06 16.44
C SER A 40 11.46 -9.01 17.49
N VAL A 41 10.51 -9.86 17.07
CA VAL A 41 9.83 -10.85 17.92
C VAL A 41 10.37 -12.28 17.81
N GLY A 42 11.49 -12.50 17.11
CA GLY A 42 12.13 -13.81 16.95
C GLY A 42 12.31 -14.21 15.48
N PHE A 43 12.03 -15.46 15.16
CA PHE A 43 12.16 -15.99 13.79
C PHE A 43 10.79 -16.31 13.21
N LEU A 44 10.59 -15.95 11.94
CA LEU A 44 9.34 -16.10 11.20
C LEU A 44 9.63 -16.80 9.86
N VAL A 45 8.64 -17.52 9.35
CA VAL A 45 8.61 -18.03 7.98
C VAL A 45 7.32 -17.55 7.36
N ALA A 46 7.40 -17.00 6.15
CA ALA A 46 6.27 -16.46 5.41
C ALA A 46 6.08 -17.25 4.12
N ARG A 47 4.84 -17.31 3.63
CA ARG A 47 4.50 -17.86 2.32
C ARG A 47 3.72 -16.80 1.56
N LEU A 48 4.07 -16.61 0.29
CA LEU A 48 3.33 -15.73 -0.60
C LEU A 48 2.13 -16.49 -1.16
N ASP A 49 0.92 -16.24 -0.67
CA ASP A 49 -0.25 -16.97 -1.16
C ASP A 49 -0.73 -16.49 -2.53
N ASP A 50 -0.62 -15.19 -2.83
CA ASP A 50 -0.92 -14.63 -4.16
C ASP A 50 -0.30 -13.24 -4.35
N VAL A 51 -0.18 -12.79 -5.60
CA VAL A 51 0.27 -11.44 -5.96
C VAL A 51 -0.77 -10.80 -6.86
N GLN A 52 -1.44 -9.76 -6.36
CA GLN A 52 -2.35 -8.98 -7.18
C GLN A 52 -1.59 -7.78 -7.79
N PRO A 53 -1.42 -7.73 -9.12
CA PRO A 53 -0.79 -6.58 -9.75
C PRO A 53 -1.66 -5.34 -9.53
N ALA A 54 -1.01 -4.21 -9.25
CA ALA A 54 -1.70 -2.93 -9.12
C ALA A 54 -2.46 -2.64 -10.43
N GLN A 55 -3.79 -2.61 -10.36
CA GLN A 55 -4.60 -2.18 -11.49
C GLN A 55 -4.52 -0.66 -11.61
N VAL A 56 -3.79 -0.19 -12.61
CA VAL A 56 -3.78 1.23 -12.98
C VAL A 56 -5.11 1.54 -13.65
N LYS A 57 -5.98 2.30 -12.98
CA LYS A 57 -7.23 2.78 -13.59
C LYS A 57 -6.88 3.71 -14.76
N PRO A 58 -7.45 3.50 -15.97
CA PRO A 58 -7.22 4.39 -17.09
C PRO A 58 -7.55 5.84 -16.74
N LEU A 59 -6.73 6.78 -17.22
CA LEU A 59 -6.96 8.21 -17.02
C LEU A 59 -8.37 8.63 -17.46
N ALA A 60 -8.93 7.98 -18.49
CA ALA A 60 -10.29 8.22 -18.97
C ALA A 60 -11.36 8.02 -17.88
N ASP A 61 -11.22 6.99 -17.04
CA ASP A 61 -12.19 6.67 -16.00
C ASP A 61 -12.09 7.61 -14.78
N VAL A 62 -10.87 8.09 -14.50
CA VAL A 62 -10.60 8.97 -13.34
C VAL A 62 -10.54 10.46 -13.69
N ARG A 63 -10.69 10.83 -14.98
CA ARG A 63 -10.55 12.23 -15.44
C ARG A 63 -11.54 13.16 -14.75
N ASN A 64 -12.78 12.71 -14.56
CA ASN A 64 -13.83 13.52 -13.95
C ASN A 64 -13.55 13.77 -12.46
N ASP A 65 -13.13 12.73 -11.73
CA ASP A 65 -12.74 12.86 -10.32
C ASP A 65 -11.51 13.75 -10.16
N ILE A 66 -10.48 13.59 -11.00
CA ILE A 66 -9.29 14.43 -10.98
C ILE A 66 -9.66 15.89 -11.30
N ALA A 67 -10.49 16.13 -12.31
CA ALA A 67 -10.92 17.47 -12.68
C ALA A 67 -11.73 18.16 -11.57
N ALA A 68 -12.57 17.41 -10.84
CA ALA A 68 -13.28 17.91 -9.68
C ALA A 68 -12.31 18.27 -8.54
N LYS A 69 -11.34 17.40 -8.25
CA LYS A 69 -10.34 17.61 -7.21
C LYS A 69 -9.44 18.82 -7.49
N VAL A 70 -8.94 18.95 -8.72
CA VAL A 70 -8.11 20.09 -9.13
C VAL A 70 -8.89 21.42 -9.08
N LYS A 71 -10.18 21.41 -9.42
CA LYS A 71 -11.03 22.60 -9.26
C LYS A 71 -11.19 22.99 -7.79
N GLN A 72 -11.37 22.03 -6.90
CA GLN A 72 -11.44 22.26 -5.46
C GLN A 72 -10.13 22.82 -4.91
N GLU A 73 -8.99 22.23 -5.25
CA GLU A 73 -7.67 22.74 -4.86
C GLU A 73 -7.44 24.16 -5.35
N LYS A 74 -7.72 24.45 -6.63
CA LYS A 74 -7.60 25.81 -7.17
C LYS A 74 -8.54 26.81 -6.50
N ALA A 75 -9.75 26.40 -6.12
CA ALA A 75 -10.69 27.26 -5.41
C ALA A 75 -10.19 27.58 -3.99
N LEU A 76 -9.63 26.59 -3.30
CA LEU A 76 -9.00 26.77 -1.98
C LEU A 76 -7.77 27.69 -2.08
N ASP A 77 -6.87 27.46 -3.04
CA ASP A 77 -5.70 28.33 -3.26
C ASP A 77 -6.11 29.77 -3.56
N ALA A 78 -7.10 29.98 -4.43
CA ALA A 78 -7.61 31.31 -4.73
C ALA A 78 -8.25 31.99 -3.50
N TYR A 79 -8.95 31.22 -2.67
CA TYR A 79 -9.52 31.71 -1.41
C TYR A 79 -8.43 32.13 -0.42
N TYR A 80 -7.40 31.30 -0.23
CA TYR A 80 -6.25 31.63 0.62
C TYR A 80 -5.47 32.84 0.11
N ALA A 81 -5.27 32.96 -1.20
CA ALA A 81 -4.60 34.10 -1.81
C ALA A 81 -5.37 35.43 -1.63
N LEU A 82 -6.71 35.37 -1.61
CA LEU A 82 -7.55 36.53 -1.32
C LEU A 82 -7.54 36.89 0.18
N GLN A 83 -7.51 35.89 1.08
CA GLN A 83 -7.40 36.13 2.53
C GLN A 83 -6.05 36.73 2.94
N GLN A 84 -4.94 36.35 2.31
CA GLN A 84 -3.62 36.94 2.61
C GLN A 84 -3.47 38.39 2.13
N LYS A 85 -4.40 38.89 1.32
CA LYS A 85 -4.37 40.24 0.75
C LYS A 85 -5.18 41.28 1.56
N VAL A 86 -5.74 40.87 2.70
CA VAL A 86 -6.40 41.75 3.69
C VAL A 86 -5.54 41.79 4.95
#